data_AF-M6R8L4-F1
#
_entry.id   AF-M6R8L4-F1
#
_cell.length_a   1.000
_cell.length_b   1.000
_cell.length_c   1.000
_cell.angle_alpha   90.00
_cell.angle_beta   90.00
_cell.angle_gamma   90.00
#
_symmetry.space_group_name_H-M   'P 1'
#
loop_
_entity.id
_entity.type
_entity.pdbx_description
1 polymer ?
#
loop_
_entity_poly.entity_id
_entity_poly.type
_entity_poly.pdbx_seq_one_letter_code
_entity_poly.pdbx_strand_id
1 'polypeptide(L)'
;MIIPSSGSAISLDVGVSTTFTNASTPANTFQLGDTFTFIITGPSASNASRLAAIEVLKREYGSYWIHVLGPASRAFAMSCNVILEEMETEHHLPSFMILEARSKNESETIPQYFQYIQDEFEPFVSPKGRVMIAVGEARYIKGGVNASGGYSAVKSAGDSIGAWRNFATMATAKIAATPVNVSIGYVKDMRSLTFSEIRYWDEGYRNYMDLLHDMGLMVLKQYDDYDGIFIARDKIKAGSDSDFKELPERRRADKMHRILYRESLQFLNMDTEVDSGSGGLDYLKAYIDSKISAEMESPGRKEISGHEIVLDPNKTFNTDRILKAKCKMYVSNRTKAIEWETSFATPK
;
A
#
# COMPACT_ATOMS: atom_id res chain seq x y z
N MET A 1 -7.59 -45.24 16.04
CA MET A 1 -8.35 -45.84 14.92
C MET A 1 -9.80 -45.43 15.12
N ILE A 2 -10.37 -44.62 14.22
CA ILE A 2 -11.77 -44.17 14.29
C ILE A 2 -12.50 -44.87 13.14
N ILE A 3 -13.59 -45.57 13.44
CA ILE A 3 -14.46 -46.15 12.40
C ILE A 3 -15.60 -45.14 12.18
N PRO A 4 -15.67 -44.46 11.03
CA PRO A 4 -16.72 -43.49 10.75
C PRO A 4 -18.07 -44.21 10.58
N SER A 5 -19.08 -43.79 11.34
CA SER A 5 -20.49 -44.15 11.07
C SER A 5 -21.09 -43.19 10.05
N SER A 6 -21.83 -43.74 9.08
CA SER A 6 -22.48 -42.93 8.04
C SER A 6 -23.31 -41.80 8.64
N GLY A 7 -23.12 -40.57 8.14
CA GLY A 7 -23.90 -39.41 8.53
C GLY A 7 -23.58 -38.86 9.92
N SER A 8 -22.66 -39.46 10.68
CA SER A 8 -22.25 -38.95 11.99
C SER A 8 -21.06 -38.00 11.85
N ALA A 9 -21.18 -36.83 12.47
CA ALA A 9 -20.08 -35.87 12.52
C ALA A 9 -18.95 -36.41 13.42
N ILE A 10 -17.75 -36.46 12.89
CA ILE A 10 -16.53 -36.80 13.61
C ILE A 10 -15.81 -35.49 13.88
N SER A 11 -15.59 -35.20 15.16
CA SER A 11 -14.73 -34.08 15.56
C SER A 11 -13.29 -34.45 15.28
N LEU A 12 -12.62 -33.60 14.53
CA LEU A 12 -11.19 -33.65 14.27
C LEU A 12 -10.50 -32.62 15.18
N ASP A 13 -9.19 -32.70 15.30
CA ASP A 13 -8.43 -31.64 15.96
C ASP A 13 -8.66 -30.28 15.26
N VAL A 14 -8.37 -29.19 15.97
CA VAL A 14 -8.50 -27.79 15.52
C VAL A 14 -9.93 -27.31 15.19
N GLY A 15 -10.96 -27.92 15.77
CA GLY A 15 -12.34 -27.42 15.72
C GLY A 15 -13.06 -27.68 14.40
N VAL A 16 -12.60 -28.68 13.64
CA VAL A 16 -13.22 -29.10 12.37
C VAL A 16 -14.04 -30.37 12.61
N SER A 17 -15.22 -30.45 12.01
CA SER A 17 -16.01 -31.69 11.96
C SER A 17 -16.12 -32.18 10.52
N THR A 18 -16.00 -33.49 10.30
CA THR A 18 -16.25 -34.12 9.01
C THR A 18 -17.36 -35.16 9.11
N THR A 19 -18.11 -35.35 8.04
CA THR A 19 -19.18 -36.36 7.96
C THR A 19 -18.89 -37.27 6.79
N PHE A 20 -18.83 -38.57 7.08
CA PHE A 20 -18.63 -39.61 6.08
C PHE A 20 -19.98 -40.18 5.65
N THR A 21 -20.19 -40.35 4.34
CA THR A 21 -21.41 -40.94 3.79
C THR A 21 -21.07 -42.26 3.13
N ASN A 22 -21.79 -43.32 3.48
CA ASN A 22 -21.58 -44.65 2.89
C ASN A 22 -21.71 -44.63 1.37
N ALA A 23 -20.95 -45.49 0.71
CA ALA A 23 -21.13 -45.75 -0.71
C ALA A 23 -22.50 -46.39 -0.97
N SER A 24 -23.03 -46.20 -2.17
CA SER A 24 -24.29 -46.83 -2.62
C SER A 24 -24.27 -48.36 -2.54
N THR A 25 -23.08 -48.97 -2.54
CA THR A 25 -22.87 -50.40 -2.26
C THR A 25 -22.17 -50.57 -0.89
N PRO A 26 -22.83 -51.21 0.11
CA PRO A 26 -22.29 -51.32 1.47
C PRO A 26 -20.92 -52.01 1.58
N ALA A 27 -20.61 -52.97 0.70
CA ALA A 27 -19.34 -53.69 0.69
C ALA A 27 -18.12 -52.80 0.32
N ASN A 28 -18.37 -51.65 -0.29
CA ASN A 28 -17.33 -50.70 -0.74
C ASN A 28 -17.20 -49.48 0.20
N THR A 29 -17.78 -49.56 1.40
CA THR A 29 -17.77 -48.47 2.38
C THR A 29 -16.61 -48.62 3.36
N PHE A 30 -15.73 -47.62 3.42
CA PHE A 30 -14.66 -47.42 4.42
C PHE A 30 -13.88 -48.71 4.78
N GLN A 31 -13.08 -49.18 3.84
CA GLN A 31 -12.33 -50.43 3.97
C GLN A 31 -11.09 -50.26 4.85
N LEU A 32 -10.64 -51.37 5.44
CA LEU A 32 -9.44 -51.39 6.27
C LEU A 32 -8.23 -50.97 5.43
N GLY A 33 -7.56 -49.89 5.84
CA GLY A 33 -6.40 -49.34 5.13
C GLY A 33 -6.70 -48.07 4.34
N ASP A 34 -7.97 -47.66 4.22
CA ASP A 34 -8.33 -46.39 3.58
C ASP A 34 -7.71 -45.20 4.32
N THR A 35 -7.10 -44.29 3.55
CA THR A 35 -6.58 -43.02 4.06
C THR A 35 -7.33 -41.86 3.40
N PHE A 36 -8.02 -41.07 4.21
CA PHE A 36 -8.73 -39.88 3.77
C PHE A 36 -7.92 -38.64 4.17
N THR A 37 -7.57 -37.81 3.20
CA THR A 37 -6.87 -36.54 3.41
C THR A 37 -7.71 -35.41 2.87
N PHE A 38 -7.85 -34.36 3.66
CA PHE A 38 -8.55 -33.14 3.28
C PHE A 38 -7.69 -31.94 3.69
N ILE A 39 -7.78 -30.87 2.90
CA ILE A 39 -7.13 -29.60 3.19
C ILE A 39 -8.17 -28.70 3.85
N ILE A 40 -7.87 -28.22 5.05
CA ILE A 40 -8.69 -27.23 5.76
C ILE A 40 -8.11 -25.84 5.55
N THR A 41 -8.95 -24.89 5.17
CA THR A 41 -8.58 -23.47 5.09
C THR A 41 -9.00 -22.80 6.39
N GLY A 42 -8.07 -22.11 7.05
CA GLY A 42 -8.39 -21.32 8.25
C GLY A 42 -9.38 -20.20 7.96
N PRO A 43 -10.03 -19.63 8.99
CA PRO A 43 -10.94 -18.50 8.82
C PRO A 43 -10.21 -17.30 8.21
N SER A 44 -10.87 -16.61 7.27
CA SER A 44 -10.40 -15.36 6.69
C SER A 44 -11.07 -14.17 7.35
N ALA A 45 -10.34 -13.07 7.51
CA ALA A 45 -10.92 -11.84 8.07
C ALA A 45 -11.97 -11.27 7.12
N SER A 46 -13.16 -10.97 7.64
CA SER A 46 -14.19 -10.28 6.87
C SER A 46 -13.75 -8.86 6.50
N ASN A 47 -14.30 -8.29 5.43
CA ASN A 47 -14.05 -6.88 5.08
C ASN A 47 -14.42 -5.92 6.22
N ALA A 48 -15.50 -6.21 6.97
CA ALA A 48 -15.89 -5.42 8.13
C ALA A 48 -14.82 -5.45 9.24
N SER A 49 -14.29 -6.63 9.56
CA SER A 49 -13.22 -6.78 10.54
C SER A 49 -11.93 -6.09 10.10
N ARG A 50 -11.60 -6.15 8.80
CA ARG A 50 -10.44 -5.46 8.22
C ARG A 50 -10.58 -3.94 8.33
N LEU A 51 -11.74 -3.38 7.97
CA LEU A 51 -11.99 -1.94 8.11
C LEU A 51 -11.94 -1.51 9.58
N ALA A 52 -12.55 -2.27 10.48
CA ALA A 52 -12.50 -1.99 11.92
C ALA A 52 -11.07 -2.01 12.49
N ALA A 53 -10.16 -2.82 11.94
CA ALA A 53 -8.76 -2.80 12.33
C ALA A 53 -8.03 -1.54 11.84
N ILE A 54 -8.32 -1.09 10.61
CA ILE A 54 -7.76 0.13 10.04
C ILE A 54 -8.21 1.36 10.82
N GLU A 55 -9.49 1.40 11.22
CA GLU A 55 -10.10 2.43 12.05
C GLU A 55 -9.34 2.71 13.35
N VAL A 56 -8.78 1.68 13.99
CA VAL A 56 -7.98 1.85 15.22
C VAL A 56 -6.74 2.71 14.97
N LEU A 57 -6.17 2.68 13.76
CA LEU A 57 -4.98 3.44 13.39
C LEU A 57 -5.22 4.94 13.26
N LYS A 58 -6.48 5.40 13.27
CA LYS A 58 -6.83 6.84 13.33
C LYS A 58 -6.25 7.54 14.54
N ARG A 59 -5.92 6.79 15.60
CA ARG A 59 -5.34 7.32 16.84
C ARG A 59 -3.81 7.17 16.92
N GLU A 60 -3.20 6.56 15.90
CA GLU A 60 -1.78 6.22 15.88
C GLU A 60 -0.97 7.19 15.02
N TYR A 61 -0.33 8.16 15.66
CA TYR A 61 0.45 9.22 14.99
C TYR A 61 1.75 8.73 14.31
N GLY A 62 2.12 7.47 14.51
CA GLY A 62 3.33 6.86 13.93
C GLY A 62 3.15 6.20 12.56
N SER A 63 1.90 5.98 12.12
CA SER A 63 1.63 5.29 10.86
C SER A 63 1.66 6.26 9.69
N TYR A 64 2.63 6.10 8.77
CA TYR A 64 2.72 6.91 7.54
C TYR A 64 2.03 6.26 6.33
N TRP A 65 1.90 4.93 6.36
CA TRP A 65 1.20 4.15 5.36
C TRP A 65 0.72 2.84 5.96
N ILE A 66 -0.31 2.27 5.35
CA ILE A 66 -0.96 1.05 5.83
C ILE A 66 -1.03 0.06 4.68
N HIS A 67 -0.42 -1.11 4.84
CA HIS A 67 -0.61 -2.22 3.91
C HIS A 67 -1.74 -3.11 4.44
N VAL A 68 -2.80 -3.25 3.65
CA VAL A 68 -3.93 -4.11 3.99
C VAL A 68 -3.78 -5.44 3.28
N LEU A 69 -3.45 -6.48 4.04
CA LEU A 69 -3.32 -7.85 3.54
C LEU A 69 -4.67 -8.39 3.05
N GLY A 70 -4.61 -9.16 1.96
CA GLY A 70 -5.76 -9.82 1.35
C GLY A 70 -6.43 -9.00 0.25
N PRO A 71 -7.21 -9.67 -0.63
CA PRO A 71 -7.79 -9.05 -1.80
C PRO A 71 -8.72 -7.89 -1.43
N ALA A 72 -8.56 -6.77 -2.11
CA ALA A 72 -9.46 -5.63 -2.06
C ALA A 72 -10.35 -5.64 -3.30
N SER A 73 -11.64 -5.37 -3.10
CA SER A 73 -12.54 -4.93 -4.17
C SER A 73 -12.53 -3.41 -4.25
N ARG A 74 -13.11 -2.86 -5.32
CA ARG A 74 -13.43 -1.44 -5.44
C ARG A 74 -14.21 -0.92 -4.26
N ALA A 75 -15.23 -1.67 -3.82
CA ALA A 75 -16.04 -1.28 -2.67
C ALA A 75 -15.19 -1.15 -1.40
N PHE A 76 -14.26 -2.10 -1.17
CA PHE A 76 -13.32 -2.02 -0.07
C PHE A 76 -12.35 -0.84 -0.19
N ALA A 77 -11.82 -0.60 -1.39
CA ALA A 77 -10.93 0.53 -1.68
C ALA A 77 -11.63 1.89 -1.48
N MET A 78 -12.92 1.99 -1.81
CA MET A 78 -13.76 3.15 -1.51
C MET A 78 -13.91 3.38 -0.01
N SER A 79 -14.19 2.34 0.77
CA SER A 79 -14.22 2.45 2.24
C SER A 79 -12.88 2.89 2.81
N CYS A 80 -11.76 2.40 2.25
CA CYS A 80 -10.43 2.85 2.63
C CYS A 80 -10.20 4.34 2.34
N ASN A 81 -10.69 4.87 1.21
CA ASN A 81 -10.62 6.31 0.92
C ASN A 81 -11.35 7.14 1.98
N VAL A 82 -12.54 6.72 2.41
CA VAL A 82 -13.29 7.43 3.45
C VAL A 82 -12.50 7.49 4.75
N ILE A 83 -11.90 6.35 5.15
CA ILE A 83 -11.05 6.30 6.35
C ILE A 83 -9.83 7.21 6.21
N LEU A 84 -9.15 7.19 5.06
CA LEU A 84 -7.99 8.04 4.79
C LEU A 84 -8.35 9.51 4.77
N GLU A 85 -9.53 9.86 4.27
CA GLU A 85 -10.04 11.21 4.30
C GLU A 85 -10.27 11.67 5.73
N GLU A 86 -10.95 10.87 6.56
CA GLU A 86 -11.17 11.17 7.97
C GLU A 86 -9.86 11.25 8.76
N MET A 87 -8.91 10.35 8.51
CA MET A 87 -7.55 10.44 9.07
C MET A 87 -6.91 11.79 8.74
N GLU A 88 -7.03 12.27 7.49
CA GLU A 88 -6.43 13.53 7.07
C GLU A 88 -7.18 14.77 7.60
N THR A 89 -8.51 14.75 7.61
CA THR A 89 -9.35 15.94 7.89
C THR A 89 -9.73 16.09 9.36
N GLU A 90 -10.00 14.98 10.06
CA GLU A 90 -10.43 15.01 11.47
C GLU A 90 -9.28 14.71 12.43
N HIS A 91 -8.35 13.85 12.03
CA HIS A 91 -7.20 13.46 12.86
C HIS A 91 -5.89 14.14 12.46
N HIS A 92 -5.86 14.87 11.35
CA HIS A 92 -4.67 15.55 10.83
C HIS A 92 -3.48 14.60 10.60
N LEU A 93 -3.78 13.38 10.15
CA LEU A 93 -2.86 12.27 9.89
C LEU A 93 -2.89 11.85 8.42
N PRO A 94 -2.29 12.63 7.50
CA PRO A 94 -2.20 12.23 6.10
C PRO A 94 -1.40 10.94 5.97
N SER A 95 -2.10 9.90 5.51
CA SER A 95 -1.57 8.55 5.27
C SER A 95 -1.95 8.09 3.88
N PHE A 96 -1.40 6.96 3.44
CA PHE A 96 -1.86 6.28 2.23
C PHE A 96 -1.92 4.77 2.47
N MET A 97 -2.70 4.06 1.64
CA MET A 97 -2.90 2.62 1.75
C MET A 97 -2.37 1.89 0.53
N ILE A 98 -1.78 0.71 0.77
CA ILE A 98 -1.44 -0.27 -0.24
C ILE A 98 -2.41 -1.44 -0.11
N LEU A 99 -3.15 -1.72 -1.18
CA LEU A 99 -4.12 -2.80 -1.27
C LEU A 99 -3.65 -3.86 -2.26
N GLU A 100 -4.14 -5.09 -2.08
CA GLU A 100 -3.83 -6.22 -2.96
C GLU A 100 -5.01 -6.49 -3.88
N ALA A 101 -4.78 -6.60 -5.19
CA ALA A 101 -5.78 -7.17 -6.08
C ALA A 101 -5.90 -8.69 -5.85
N ARG A 102 -7.07 -9.25 -6.14
CA ARG A 102 -7.27 -10.70 -6.04
C ARG A 102 -6.38 -11.47 -7.01
N SER A 103 -6.04 -12.69 -6.65
CA SER A 103 -5.39 -13.66 -7.52
C SER A 103 -6.37 -14.21 -8.56
N LYS A 104 -5.82 -14.86 -9.59
CA LYS A 104 -6.62 -15.57 -10.60
C LYS A 104 -7.39 -16.72 -9.96
N ASN A 105 -8.69 -16.82 -10.21
CA ASN A 105 -9.51 -17.97 -9.85
C ASN A 105 -9.16 -19.17 -10.76
N GLU A 106 -9.36 -20.41 -10.30
CA GLU A 106 -9.00 -21.59 -11.10
C GLU A 106 -9.76 -21.66 -12.43
N SER A 107 -11.03 -21.29 -12.43
CA SER A 107 -11.94 -21.41 -13.57
C SER A 107 -11.81 -20.32 -14.64
N GLU A 108 -11.06 -19.24 -14.39
CA GLU A 108 -10.93 -18.13 -15.34
C GLU A 108 -9.64 -18.22 -16.17
N THR A 109 -9.68 -17.77 -17.42
CA THR A 109 -8.49 -17.59 -18.25
C THR A 109 -7.72 -16.33 -17.85
N ILE A 110 -6.46 -16.21 -18.29
CA ILE A 110 -5.64 -15.01 -18.04
C ILE A 110 -6.29 -13.74 -18.61
N PRO A 111 -6.81 -13.72 -19.85
CA PRO A 111 -7.55 -12.58 -20.35
C PRO A 111 -8.79 -12.24 -19.51
N GLN A 112 -9.56 -13.23 -19.07
CA GLN A 112 -10.74 -13.01 -18.21
C GLN A 112 -10.35 -12.39 -16.87
N TYR A 113 -9.23 -12.81 -16.29
CA TYR A 113 -8.70 -12.25 -15.05
C TYR A 113 -8.33 -10.78 -15.20
N PHE A 114 -7.55 -10.42 -16.22
CA PHE A 114 -7.16 -9.03 -16.42
C PHE A 114 -8.33 -8.14 -16.84
N GLN A 115 -9.30 -8.68 -17.58
CA GLN A 115 -10.56 -7.98 -17.83
C GLN A 115 -11.30 -7.70 -16.51
N TYR A 116 -11.40 -8.69 -15.62
CA TYR A 116 -11.99 -8.47 -14.30
C TYR A 116 -11.24 -7.38 -13.51
N ILE A 117 -9.90 -7.42 -13.48
CA ILE A 117 -9.11 -6.38 -12.79
C ILE A 117 -9.39 -5.00 -13.37
N GLN A 118 -9.54 -4.92 -14.70
CA GLN A 118 -9.90 -3.69 -15.37
C GLN A 118 -11.29 -3.21 -14.93
N ASP A 119 -12.30 -4.05 -15.03
CA ASP A 119 -13.69 -3.72 -14.70
C ASP A 119 -13.86 -3.33 -13.22
N GLU A 120 -13.09 -3.99 -12.33
CA GLU A 120 -13.10 -3.73 -10.90
C GLU A 120 -12.50 -2.36 -10.60
N PHE A 121 -11.34 -2.04 -11.14
CA PHE A 121 -10.57 -0.87 -10.70
C PHE A 121 -10.56 0.32 -11.65
N GLU A 122 -10.93 0.20 -12.93
CA GLU A 122 -11.05 1.35 -13.84
C GLU A 122 -11.97 2.43 -13.26
N PRO A 123 -13.17 2.11 -12.73
CA PRO A 123 -14.07 3.13 -12.22
C PRO A 123 -13.66 3.66 -10.84
N PHE A 124 -12.59 3.12 -10.25
CA PHE A 124 -12.11 3.53 -8.94
C PHE A 124 -11.06 4.64 -9.07
N VAL A 125 -11.35 5.75 -8.41
CA VAL A 125 -10.42 6.88 -8.23
C VAL A 125 -10.29 7.18 -6.74
N SER A 126 -9.06 7.41 -6.28
CA SER A 126 -8.70 7.97 -4.99
C SER A 126 -8.57 9.49 -5.16
N PRO A 127 -9.55 10.29 -4.68
CA PRO A 127 -9.63 11.72 -5.00
C PRO A 127 -8.38 12.50 -4.60
N LYS A 128 -7.78 12.14 -3.46
CA LYS A 128 -6.55 12.75 -2.93
C LYS A 128 -5.26 11.97 -3.24
N GLY A 129 -5.33 10.94 -4.09
CA GLY A 129 -4.19 10.09 -4.41
C GLY A 129 -3.62 9.38 -3.18
N ARG A 130 -4.45 8.63 -2.47
CA ARG A 130 -4.09 7.95 -1.21
C ARG A 130 -4.17 6.42 -1.26
N VAL A 131 -4.68 5.83 -2.34
CA VAL A 131 -4.82 4.37 -2.46
C VAL A 131 -3.98 3.84 -3.63
N MET A 132 -3.14 2.88 -3.33
CA MET A 132 -2.35 2.10 -4.28
C MET A 132 -2.91 0.68 -4.34
N ILE A 133 -2.88 0.07 -5.52
CA ILE A 133 -3.39 -1.29 -5.73
C ILE A 133 -2.34 -2.11 -6.47
N ALA A 134 -1.85 -3.17 -5.83
CA ALA A 134 -0.85 -4.07 -6.37
C ALA A 134 -1.52 -5.22 -7.14
N VAL A 135 -1.26 -5.29 -8.46
CA VAL A 135 -1.80 -6.32 -9.35
C VAL A 135 -0.71 -7.28 -9.79
N GLY A 136 -0.84 -8.53 -9.37
CA GLY A 136 0.08 -9.60 -9.73
C GLY A 136 0.70 -10.28 -8.52
N GLU A 137 1.21 -11.46 -8.79
CA GLU A 137 1.86 -12.30 -7.79
C GLU A 137 3.28 -12.61 -8.23
N ALA A 138 4.18 -12.72 -7.26
CA ALA A 138 5.53 -13.19 -7.48
C ALA A 138 5.83 -14.39 -6.57
N ARG A 139 6.72 -15.26 -7.04
CA ARG A 139 7.17 -16.41 -6.24
C ARG A 139 8.16 -15.96 -5.18
N TYR A 140 7.67 -15.87 -3.94
CA TYR A 140 8.43 -15.53 -2.73
C TYR A 140 9.31 -16.68 -2.28
N ILE A 141 10.60 -16.39 -2.10
CA ILE A 141 11.61 -17.31 -1.60
C ILE A 141 11.94 -16.93 -0.17
N LYS A 142 11.60 -17.82 0.77
CA LYS A 142 11.93 -17.65 2.19
C LYS A 142 13.45 -17.61 2.36
N GLY A 143 13.94 -16.60 3.06
CA GLY A 143 15.39 -16.37 3.25
C GLY A 143 16.07 -15.66 2.08
N GLY A 144 15.36 -15.39 0.99
CA GLY A 144 15.88 -14.68 -0.17
C GLY A 144 16.47 -15.60 -1.24
N VAL A 145 16.52 -15.10 -2.48
CA VAL A 145 16.96 -15.85 -3.66
C VAL A 145 18.41 -16.33 -3.52
N ASN A 146 19.29 -15.52 -2.95
CA ASN A 146 20.70 -15.88 -2.77
C ASN A 146 20.90 -16.98 -1.73
N ALA A 147 20.06 -17.05 -0.69
CA ALA A 147 20.13 -18.12 0.30
C ALA A 147 19.73 -19.49 -0.29
N SER A 148 19.01 -19.50 -1.41
CA SER A 148 18.61 -20.68 -2.15
C SER A 148 19.49 -20.97 -3.38
N GLY A 149 20.76 -20.52 -3.36
CA GLY A 149 21.72 -20.79 -4.44
C GLY A 149 21.68 -19.81 -5.62
N GLY A 150 20.95 -18.69 -5.47
CA GLY A 150 20.87 -17.64 -6.49
C GLY A 150 19.71 -17.83 -7.47
N TYR A 151 19.59 -16.88 -8.40
CA TYR A 151 18.42 -16.76 -9.28
C TYR A 151 18.24 -17.98 -10.20
N SER A 152 19.32 -18.47 -10.82
CA SER A 152 19.26 -19.64 -11.71
C SER A 152 18.85 -20.91 -10.97
N ALA A 153 19.40 -21.16 -9.77
CA ALA A 153 19.05 -22.33 -8.96
C ALA A 153 17.57 -22.30 -8.56
N VAL A 154 17.09 -21.13 -8.15
CA VAL A 154 15.68 -20.97 -7.77
C VAL A 154 14.74 -21.15 -8.96
N LYS A 155 15.13 -20.67 -10.14
CA LYS A 155 14.36 -20.84 -11.37
C LYS A 155 14.29 -22.31 -11.79
N SER A 156 15.42 -23.03 -11.71
CA SER A 156 15.47 -24.47 -12.01
C SER A 156 14.66 -25.32 -11.02
N ALA A 157 14.59 -24.92 -9.75
CA ALA A 157 13.78 -25.61 -8.75
C ALA A 157 12.26 -25.47 -8.99
N GLY A 158 11.83 -24.43 -9.72
CA GLY A 158 10.42 -24.21 -10.05
C GLY A 158 9.52 -24.16 -8.81
N ASP A 159 8.34 -24.77 -8.91
CA ASP A 159 7.33 -24.79 -7.85
C ASP A 159 7.68 -25.68 -6.64
N SER A 160 8.83 -26.36 -6.65
CA SER A 160 9.30 -27.12 -5.48
C SER A 160 9.74 -26.22 -4.33
N ILE A 161 9.96 -24.93 -4.59
CA ILE A 161 10.37 -23.95 -3.57
C ILE A 161 9.58 -22.65 -3.67
N GLY A 162 9.37 -22.03 -2.51
CA GLY A 162 8.73 -20.73 -2.41
C GLY A 162 7.20 -20.79 -2.47
N ALA A 163 6.59 -19.61 -2.47
CA ALA A 163 5.13 -19.49 -2.51
C ALA A 163 4.73 -18.25 -3.31
N TRP A 164 3.67 -18.37 -4.10
CA TRP A 164 3.08 -17.25 -4.81
C TRP A 164 2.39 -16.30 -3.82
N ARG A 165 2.75 -15.01 -3.91
CA ARG A 165 2.25 -13.95 -3.03
C ARG A 165 2.05 -12.67 -3.83
N ASN A 166 1.05 -11.88 -3.45
CA ASN A 166 0.93 -10.51 -3.96
C ASN A 166 2.17 -9.70 -3.55
N PHE A 167 2.67 -8.86 -4.45
CA PHE A 167 3.90 -8.11 -4.22
C PHE A 167 3.73 -6.86 -3.36
N ALA A 168 2.52 -6.51 -2.91
CA ALA A 168 2.27 -5.37 -2.02
C ALA A 168 3.13 -5.39 -0.75
N THR A 169 3.39 -6.57 -0.19
CA THR A 169 4.29 -6.73 0.97
C THR A 169 5.71 -6.28 0.62
N MET A 170 6.22 -6.68 -0.55
CA MET A 170 7.54 -6.25 -1.02
C MET A 170 7.55 -4.76 -1.34
N ALA A 171 6.50 -4.24 -1.99
CA ALA A 171 6.37 -2.81 -2.26
C ALA A 171 6.49 -2.03 -0.95
N THR A 172 5.77 -2.43 0.08
CA THR A 172 5.82 -1.83 1.42
C THR A 172 7.22 -1.88 2.04
N ALA A 173 7.91 -3.02 1.93
CA ALA A 173 9.30 -3.13 2.37
C ALA A 173 10.25 -2.19 1.62
N LYS A 174 10.07 -2.03 0.29
CA LYS A 174 10.84 -1.09 -0.52
C LYS A 174 10.52 0.37 -0.16
N ILE A 175 9.26 0.70 0.11
CA ILE A 175 8.83 2.03 0.57
C ILE A 175 9.54 2.38 1.89
N ALA A 176 9.58 1.44 2.84
CA ALA A 176 10.25 1.62 4.11
C ALA A 176 11.77 1.87 3.96
N ALA A 177 12.42 1.15 3.04
CA ALA A 177 13.87 1.23 2.84
C ALA A 177 14.34 2.43 1.99
N THR A 178 13.40 3.12 1.32
CA THR A 178 13.72 4.09 0.26
C THR A 178 13.41 5.52 0.69
N PRO A 179 14.28 6.52 0.40
CA PRO A 179 13.98 7.94 0.60
C PRO A 179 12.68 8.38 -0.08
N VAL A 180 12.04 9.44 0.42
CA VAL A 180 10.70 9.85 -0.05
C VAL A 180 10.66 10.33 -1.50
N ASN A 181 11.79 10.75 -2.07
CA ASN A 181 11.92 11.25 -3.43
C ASN A 181 12.32 10.17 -4.45
N VAL A 182 12.64 8.95 -4.02
CA VAL A 182 13.09 7.87 -4.89
C VAL A 182 11.92 6.92 -5.14
N SER A 183 11.67 6.62 -6.41
CA SER A 183 10.66 5.64 -6.82
C SER A 183 11.10 4.22 -6.43
N ILE A 184 10.17 3.43 -5.91
CA ILE A 184 10.41 1.99 -5.66
C ILE A 184 10.46 1.18 -6.96
N GLY A 185 10.19 1.80 -8.11
CA GLY A 185 10.44 1.27 -9.45
C GLY A 185 11.84 1.57 -10.00
N TYR A 186 12.74 2.16 -9.20
CA TYR A 186 14.09 2.47 -9.68
C TYR A 186 14.92 1.20 -9.95
N VAL A 187 15.04 0.83 -11.23
CA VAL A 187 15.59 -0.45 -11.69
C VAL A 187 16.98 -0.78 -11.14
N LYS A 188 17.89 0.21 -11.07
CA LYS A 188 19.27 -0.05 -10.65
C LYS A 188 19.36 -0.59 -9.22
N ASP A 189 18.56 -0.01 -8.31
CA ASP A 189 18.71 -0.23 -6.87
C ASP A 189 17.51 -0.97 -6.25
N MET A 190 16.40 -1.13 -6.99
CA MET A 190 15.14 -1.69 -6.47
C MET A 190 14.85 -3.13 -6.91
N ARG A 191 15.87 -3.87 -7.36
CA ARG A 191 15.74 -5.32 -7.61
C ARG A 191 15.19 -6.03 -6.38
N SER A 192 14.24 -6.95 -6.59
CA SER A 192 13.79 -7.86 -5.54
C SER A 192 14.87 -8.86 -5.18
N LEU A 193 15.11 -9.03 -3.88
CA LEU A 193 16.02 -10.06 -3.35
C LEU A 193 15.27 -11.33 -2.93
N THR A 194 13.95 -11.30 -2.93
CA THR A 194 13.09 -12.36 -2.39
C THR A 194 12.15 -12.94 -3.43
N PHE A 195 12.00 -12.30 -4.60
CA PHE A 195 11.19 -12.81 -5.70
C PHE A 195 12.05 -13.37 -6.82
N SER A 196 11.55 -14.45 -7.41
CA SER A 196 12.21 -15.17 -8.50
C SER A 196 11.46 -15.06 -9.82
N GLU A 197 10.13 -15.14 -9.79
CA GLU A 197 9.30 -15.17 -10.99
C GLU A 197 8.02 -14.37 -10.78
N ILE A 198 7.48 -13.82 -11.86
CA ILE A 198 6.15 -13.20 -11.90
C ILE A 198 5.17 -14.24 -12.43
N ARG A 199 4.03 -14.38 -11.77
CA ARG A 199 3.02 -15.36 -12.16
C ARG A 199 2.39 -14.97 -13.49
N TYR A 200 2.24 -15.94 -14.39
CA TYR A 200 1.67 -15.74 -15.72
C TYR A 200 2.47 -14.78 -16.63
N TRP A 201 3.76 -14.56 -16.34
CA TRP A 201 4.60 -13.63 -17.11
C TRP A 201 4.55 -13.90 -18.61
N ASP A 202 4.88 -15.14 -19.00
CA ASP A 202 4.92 -15.58 -20.40
C ASP A 202 3.54 -16.01 -20.93
N GLU A 203 2.57 -16.23 -20.04
CA GLU A 203 1.21 -16.67 -20.39
C GLU A 203 0.26 -15.49 -20.69
N GLY A 204 0.70 -14.25 -20.45
CA GLY A 204 -0.05 -13.06 -20.88
C GLY A 204 0.10 -11.83 -20.00
N TYR A 205 0.62 -11.92 -18.77
CA TYR A 205 0.77 -10.77 -17.84
C TYR A 205 1.47 -9.58 -18.51
N ARG A 206 2.57 -9.84 -19.22
CA ARG A 206 3.37 -8.80 -19.89
C ARG A 206 2.58 -7.97 -20.91
N ASN A 207 1.52 -8.55 -21.50
CA ASN A 207 0.69 -7.89 -22.51
C ASN A 207 -0.30 -6.88 -21.90
N TYR A 208 -0.62 -7.01 -20.61
CA TYR A 208 -1.57 -6.13 -19.90
C TYR A 208 -0.87 -5.06 -19.07
N MET A 209 0.46 -5.10 -18.94
CA MET A 209 1.20 -4.25 -18.01
C MET A 209 1.00 -2.76 -18.30
N ASP A 210 1.07 -2.35 -19.57
CA ASP A 210 0.90 -0.95 -19.97
C ASP A 210 -0.54 -0.47 -19.70
N LEU A 211 -1.54 -1.30 -20.02
CA LEU A 211 -2.94 -1.03 -19.71
C LEU A 211 -3.13 -0.80 -18.20
N LEU A 212 -2.73 -1.77 -17.37
CA LEU A 212 -2.87 -1.68 -15.92
C LEU A 212 -2.16 -0.45 -15.33
N HIS A 213 -1.01 -0.13 -15.91
CA HIS A 213 -0.20 1.00 -15.49
C HIS A 213 -0.86 2.35 -15.82
N ASP A 214 -1.48 2.48 -17.00
CA ASP A 214 -2.24 3.66 -17.40
C ASP A 214 -3.49 3.88 -16.52
N MET A 215 -4.07 2.79 -16.00
CA MET A 215 -5.15 2.81 -15.02
C MET A 215 -4.72 3.25 -13.60
N GLY A 216 -3.41 3.47 -13.37
CA GLY A 216 -2.85 3.83 -12.08
C GLY A 216 -2.64 2.65 -11.12
N LEU A 217 -2.56 1.42 -11.63
CA LEU A 217 -2.28 0.21 -10.83
C LEU A 217 -0.77 -0.04 -10.74
N MET A 218 -0.30 -0.56 -9.61
CA MET A 218 1.07 -1.06 -9.51
C MET A 218 1.15 -2.45 -10.12
N VAL A 219 2.22 -2.69 -10.88
CA VAL A 219 2.49 -3.96 -11.56
C VAL A 219 3.97 -4.33 -11.41
N LEU A 220 4.26 -5.62 -11.58
CA LEU A 220 5.62 -6.16 -11.59
C LEU A 220 6.20 -6.16 -13.00
N LYS A 221 7.53 -6.16 -13.09
CA LYS A 221 8.26 -6.23 -14.36
C LYS A 221 9.50 -7.09 -14.25
N GLN A 222 9.72 -7.91 -15.27
CA GLN A 222 11.03 -8.45 -15.64
C GLN A 222 11.54 -7.69 -16.86
N TYR A 223 12.86 -7.54 -16.97
CA TYR A 223 13.53 -6.95 -18.11
C TYR A 223 14.34 -8.03 -18.82
N ASP A 224 14.26 -8.07 -20.15
CA ASP A 224 14.87 -9.14 -20.95
C ASP A 224 16.40 -9.24 -20.76
N ASP A 225 17.07 -8.09 -20.64
CA ASP A 225 18.52 -8.00 -20.48
C ASP A 225 18.97 -7.68 -19.04
N TYR A 226 18.06 -7.73 -18.06
CA TYR A 226 18.39 -7.42 -16.66
C TYR A 226 17.69 -8.33 -15.67
N ASP A 227 18.46 -9.29 -15.16
CA ASP A 227 17.97 -10.32 -14.25
C ASP A 227 17.36 -9.75 -12.97
N GLY A 228 16.10 -10.11 -12.74
CA GLY A 228 15.41 -9.86 -11.49
C GLY A 228 13.94 -9.47 -11.67
N ILE A 229 13.27 -9.34 -10.53
CA ILE A 229 11.90 -8.85 -10.45
C ILE A 229 11.91 -7.43 -9.91
N PHE A 230 11.17 -6.55 -10.58
CA PHE A 230 11.05 -5.14 -10.23
C PHE A 230 9.58 -4.75 -10.11
N ILE A 231 9.32 -3.65 -9.42
CA ILE A 231 8.04 -2.94 -9.57
C ILE A 231 8.20 -2.07 -10.81
N ALA A 232 7.25 -2.12 -11.74
CA ALA A 232 7.35 -1.35 -12.98
C ALA A 232 7.35 0.15 -12.70
N ARG A 233 6.32 0.61 -11.96
CA ARG A 233 6.18 1.97 -11.40
C ARG A 233 5.30 1.95 -10.14
N ASP A 234 5.48 2.95 -9.30
CA ASP A 234 4.80 3.13 -8.02
C ASP A 234 3.57 4.02 -8.12
N LYS A 235 2.65 3.57 -8.99
CA LYS A 235 1.39 4.23 -9.27
C LYS A 235 0.44 4.26 -8.09
N ILE A 236 -0.26 5.37 -7.98
CA ILE A 236 -1.39 5.61 -7.10
C ILE A 236 -2.65 5.74 -7.99
N LYS A 237 -3.80 5.23 -7.54
CA LYS A 237 -5.09 5.39 -8.22
C LYS A 237 -5.64 6.81 -8.09
N ALA A 238 -4.84 7.84 -8.36
CA ALA A 238 -5.27 9.23 -8.36
C ALA A 238 -6.03 9.58 -9.65
N GLY A 239 -6.83 10.66 -9.60
CA GLY A 239 -7.52 11.16 -10.79
C GLY A 239 -6.56 11.60 -11.90
N SER A 240 -7.04 11.65 -13.15
CA SER A 240 -6.26 12.06 -14.33
C SER A 240 -5.64 13.45 -14.21
N ASP A 241 -6.25 14.33 -13.42
CA ASP A 241 -5.79 15.71 -13.26
C ASP A 241 -4.98 15.91 -11.97
N SER A 242 -4.79 14.83 -11.20
CA SER A 242 -4.04 14.87 -9.95
C SER A 242 -2.54 14.86 -10.20
N ASP A 243 -1.83 15.62 -9.37
CA ASP A 243 -0.38 15.61 -9.32
C ASP A 243 0.20 14.43 -8.52
N PHE A 244 -0.64 13.70 -7.78
CA PHE A 244 -0.26 12.61 -6.87
C PHE A 244 -0.47 11.22 -7.49
N LYS A 245 -0.14 11.05 -8.77
CA LYS A 245 -0.26 9.76 -9.49
C LYS A 245 0.87 8.79 -9.20
N GLU A 246 1.99 9.28 -8.70
CA GLU A 246 3.19 8.51 -8.40
C GLU A 246 3.53 8.70 -6.92
N LEU A 247 4.06 7.65 -6.31
CA LEU A 247 4.32 7.62 -4.88
C LEU A 247 5.32 8.68 -4.38
N PRO A 248 6.42 8.99 -5.07
CA PRO A 248 7.40 9.96 -4.56
C PRO A 248 6.79 11.36 -4.35
N GLU A 249 5.89 11.79 -5.21
CA GLU A 249 5.13 13.04 -5.09
C GLU A 249 4.30 13.02 -3.80
N ARG A 250 3.54 11.94 -3.57
CA ARG A 250 2.71 11.83 -2.37
C ARG A 250 3.57 11.79 -1.09
N ARG A 251 4.65 11.01 -1.07
CA ARG A 251 5.54 10.89 0.09
C ARG A 251 6.26 12.19 0.43
N ARG A 252 6.65 12.98 -0.58
CA ARG A 252 7.24 14.32 -0.36
C ARG A 252 6.23 15.27 0.25
N ALA A 253 5.02 15.34 -0.29
CA ALA A 253 3.97 16.19 0.26
C ALA A 253 3.58 15.78 1.70
N ASP A 254 3.53 14.47 2.00
CA ASP A 254 3.28 13.98 3.36
C ASP A 254 4.45 14.27 4.31
N LYS A 255 5.70 14.18 3.84
CA LYS A 255 6.86 14.56 4.66
C LYS A 255 6.84 16.05 4.99
N MET A 256 6.53 16.89 4.02
CA MET A 256 6.41 18.33 4.23
C MET A 256 5.30 18.66 5.23
N HIS A 257 4.14 18.00 5.12
CA HIS A 257 3.08 18.10 6.14
C HIS A 257 3.58 17.71 7.53
N ARG A 258 4.30 16.58 7.66
CA ARG A 258 4.80 16.12 8.96
C ARG A 258 5.79 17.10 9.59
N ILE A 259 6.68 17.70 8.80
CA ILE A 259 7.60 18.74 9.28
C ILE A 259 6.78 19.95 9.74
N LEU A 260 5.85 20.41 8.91
CA LEU A 260 4.97 21.54 9.23
C LEU A 260 4.24 21.31 10.55
N TYR A 261 3.60 20.14 10.72
CA TYR A 261 2.94 19.75 11.96
C TYR A 261 3.91 19.74 13.15
N ARG A 262 4.98 18.93 13.07
CA ARG A 262 5.95 18.74 14.17
C ARG A 262 6.56 20.05 14.64
N GLU A 263 6.93 20.92 13.71
CA GLU A 263 7.56 22.21 14.04
C GLU A 263 6.54 23.23 14.56
N SER A 264 5.30 23.20 14.08
CA SER A 264 4.24 24.08 14.58
C SER A 264 3.79 23.76 16.02
N LEU A 265 3.96 22.52 16.50
CA LEU A 265 3.54 22.12 17.85
C LEU A 265 4.24 22.92 18.97
N GLN A 266 5.47 23.36 18.75
CA GLN A 266 6.24 24.15 19.73
C GLN A 266 5.65 25.55 19.95
N PHE A 267 4.82 25.99 19.01
CA PHE A 267 4.17 27.29 18.98
C PHE A 267 2.71 27.21 19.46
N LEU A 268 2.31 26.07 19.99
CA LEU A 268 0.99 25.90 20.53
C LEU A 268 0.79 26.80 21.76
N ASN A 269 -0.35 27.49 21.83
CA ASN A 269 -0.68 28.48 22.86
C ASN A 269 0.28 29.68 22.91
N MET A 270 1.09 29.90 21.87
CA MET A 270 1.81 31.15 21.74
C MET A 270 0.80 32.29 21.55
N ASP A 271 1.07 33.47 22.10
CA ASP A 271 0.26 34.65 21.82
C ASP A 271 0.54 35.10 20.38
N THR A 272 -0.34 34.72 19.45
CA THR A 272 -0.22 35.02 18.02
C THR A 272 -0.67 36.45 17.74
N GLU A 273 -0.06 37.43 18.40
CA GLU A 273 -0.17 38.81 17.93
C GLU A 273 0.58 38.96 16.60
N VAL A 274 -0.15 39.46 15.60
CA VAL A 274 0.36 39.78 14.25
C VAL A 274 1.20 41.05 14.34
N ASP A 275 2.35 41.03 15.06
CA ASP A 275 3.45 42.03 14.96
C ASP A 275 4.49 42.01 16.13
N SER A 276 4.48 41.04 17.05
CA SER A 276 5.38 41.09 18.22
C SER A 276 6.87 40.72 17.96
N GLY A 277 7.28 40.57 16.70
CA GLY A 277 8.65 40.22 16.28
C GLY A 277 9.14 38.81 16.63
N SER A 278 8.63 38.22 17.71
CA SER A 278 8.99 36.89 18.23
C SER A 278 7.79 35.97 18.49
N GLY A 279 6.55 36.43 18.25
CA GLY A 279 5.31 35.71 18.55
C GLY A 279 4.29 35.59 17.40
N GLY A 280 4.58 36.14 16.21
CA GLY A 280 3.61 36.23 15.12
C GLY A 280 3.60 35.06 14.13
N LEU A 281 2.55 35.00 13.30
CA LEU A 281 2.40 34.02 12.21
C LEU A 281 3.58 34.03 11.23
N ASP A 282 4.18 35.20 10.99
CA ASP A 282 5.35 35.36 10.12
C ASP A 282 6.61 34.71 10.71
N TYR A 283 6.80 34.81 12.03
CA TYR A 283 7.89 34.12 12.71
C TYR A 283 7.72 32.61 12.63
N LEU A 284 6.51 32.11 12.92
CA LEU A 284 6.16 30.69 12.78
C LEU A 284 6.44 30.20 11.36
N LYS A 285 5.99 30.94 10.34
CA LYS A 285 6.24 30.62 8.94
C LYS A 285 7.73 30.56 8.63
N ALA A 286 8.50 31.61 8.98
CA ALA A 286 9.93 31.65 8.74
C ALA A 286 10.69 30.49 9.42
N TYR A 287 10.26 30.13 10.64
CA TYR A 287 10.80 28.98 11.35
C TYR A 287 10.52 27.67 10.62
N ILE A 288 9.27 27.41 10.22
CA ILE A 288 8.89 26.21 9.45
C ILE A 288 9.64 26.15 8.11
N ASP A 289 9.73 27.25 7.37
CA ASP A 289 10.42 27.32 6.09
C ASP A 289 11.90 26.93 6.24
N SER A 290 12.56 27.38 7.32
CA SER A 290 13.94 27.02 7.62
C SER A 290 14.13 25.52 7.83
N LYS A 291 13.15 24.86 8.47
CA LYS A 291 13.18 23.42 8.77
C LYS A 291 12.94 22.58 7.52
N ILE A 292 11.98 22.97 6.68
CA ILE A 292 11.72 22.29 5.41
C ILE A 292 12.94 22.42 4.49
N SER A 293 13.53 23.62 4.40
CA SER A 293 14.77 23.84 3.65
C SER A 293 15.89 22.92 4.12
N ALA A 294 16.10 22.81 5.44
CA ALA A 294 17.15 21.97 6.01
C ALA A 294 16.92 20.47 5.77
N GLU A 295 15.68 19.99 5.79
CA GLU A 295 15.38 18.55 5.70
C GLU A 295 15.04 18.04 4.31
N MET A 296 14.58 18.91 3.40
CA MET A 296 14.09 18.51 2.08
C MET A 296 14.84 19.18 0.93
N GLU A 297 15.60 20.25 1.18
CA GLU A 297 16.33 20.99 0.14
C GLU A 297 17.86 20.90 0.26
N SER A 298 18.34 20.18 1.27
CA SER A 298 19.76 20.07 1.58
C SER A 298 20.59 19.53 0.39
N PRO A 299 21.72 20.19 0.04
CA PRO A 299 22.60 19.74 -1.03
C PRO A 299 23.04 18.27 -0.87
N GLY A 300 23.00 17.50 -1.97
CA GLY A 300 23.39 16.08 -1.98
C GLY A 300 22.32 15.11 -1.45
N ARG A 301 21.26 15.60 -0.79
CA ARG A 301 20.12 14.81 -0.31
C ARG A 301 18.77 15.46 -0.65
N LYS A 302 18.76 16.27 -1.71
CA LYS A 302 17.65 17.11 -2.10
C LYS A 302 16.44 16.29 -2.54
N GLU A 303 15.31 16.47 -1.86
CA GLU A 303 14.04 15.78 -2.14
C GLU A 303 13.08 16.64 -2.99
N ILE A 304 13.12 17.97 -2.79
CA ILE A 304 12.36 18.98 -3.54
C ILE A 304 13.31 20.10 -3.99
N SER A 305 12.99 20.79 -5.10
CA SER A 305 13.78 21.91 -5.62
C SER A 305 13.56 23.23 -4.88
N GLY A 306 12.42 23.38 -4.23
CA GLY A 306 11.96 24.56 -3.48
C GLY A 306 10.59 24.27 -2.85
N HIS A 307 10.14 25.14 -1.94
CA HIS A 307 8.79 25.12 -1.39
C HIS A 307 8.23 26.54 -1.15
N GLU A 308 6.91 26.63 -1.07
CA GLU A 308 6.20 27.80 -0.56
C GLU A 308 5.09 27.33 0.39
N ILE A 309 4.92 28.04 1.50
CA ILE A 309 3.83 27.84 2.44
C ILE A 309 3.08 29.15 2.61
N VAL A 310 1.75 29.08 2.64
CA VAL A 310 0.89 30.20 3.02
C VAL A 310 0.02 29.72 4.17
N LEU A 311 0.27 30.26 5.36
CA LEU A 311 -0.55 30.01 6.55
C LEU A 311 -1.82 30.87 6.48
N ASP A 312 -2.96 30.29 6.85
CA ASP A 312 -4.23 31.02 6.90
C ASP A 312 -4.25 31.97 8.12
N PRO A 313 -4.31 33.30 7.92
CA PRO A 313 -4.27 34.25 9.03
C PRO A 313 -5.53 34.22 9.91
N ASN A 314 -6.64 33.66 9.41
CA ASN A 314 -7.90 33.60 10.16
C ASN A 314 -8.09 32.27 10.90
N LYS A 315 -7.34 31.24 10.53
CA LYS A 315 -7.35 29.92 11.21
C LYS A 315 -6.03 29.72 11.93
N THR A 316 -5.94 30.27 13.13
CA THR A 316 -4.80 30.16 14.02
C THR A 316 -5.14 29.27 15.22
N PHE A 317 -4.11 28.81 15.93
CA PHE A 317 -4.29 28.03 17.16
C PHE A 317 -5.09 28.77 18.23
N ASN A 318 -5.06 30.11 18.23
CA ASN A 318 -5.73 30.93 19.23
C ASN A 318 -7.23 31.09 19.00
N THR A 319 -7.68 31.03 17.74
CA THR A 319 -9.11 31.18 17.40
C THR A 319 -9.79 29.82 17.25
N ASP A 320 -9.20 28.92 16.47
CA ASP A 320 -9.85 27.69 16.02
C ASP A 320 -9.18 26.42 16.56
N ARG A 321 -8.02 26.53 17.23
CA ARG A 321 -7.11 25.41 17.55
C ARG A 321 -6.70 24.57 16.32
N ILE A 322 -6.90 25.13 15.13
CA ILE A 322 -6.54 24.55 13.83
C ILE A 322 -5.68 25.59 13.13
N LEU A 323 -4.52 25.18 12.63
CA LEU A 323 -3.75 25.98 11.68
C LEU A 323 -3.82 25.32 10.30
N LYS A 324 -4.25 26.11 9.32
CA LYS A 324 -4.42 25.68 7.93
C LYS A 324 -3.29 26.26 7.09
N ALA A 325 -2.76 25.47 6.17
CA ALA A 325 -1.67 25.87 5.28
C ALA A 325 -1.98 25.47 3.84
N LYS A 326 -1.78 26.41 2.91
CA LYS A 326 -1.59 26.08 1.49
C LYS A 326 -0.12 25.81 1.27
N CYS A 327 0.16 24.67 0.67
CA CYS A 327 1.48 24.13 0.50
C CYS A 327 1.77 24.00 -0.99
N LYS A 328 2.98 24.38 -1.38
CA LYS A 328 3.48 24.23 -2.74
C LYS A 328 4.89 23.69 -2.71
N MET A 329 5.18 22.70 -3.54
CA MET A 329 6.53 22.18 -3.71
C MET A 329 6.94 22.18 -5.17
N TYR A 330 8.21 22.49 -5.39
CA TYR A 330 8.85 22.41 -6.68
C TYR A 330 9.66 21.12 -6.73
N VAL A 331 9.59 20.40 -7.85
CA VAL A 331 10.28 19.12 -8.03
C VAL A 331 11.27 19.26 -9.19
N SER A 332 12.50 18.80 -8.96
CA SER A 332 13.52 18.73 -10.01
C SER A 332 12.97 17.98 -11.23
N ASN A 333 13.18 18.54 -12.43
CA ASN A 333 12.69 18.01 -13.71
C ASN A 333 11.18 18.09 -13.93
N ARG A 334 10.46 18.88 -13.14
CA ARG A 334 9.04 19.15 -13.34
C ARG A 334 8.78 20.64 -13.55
N THR A 335 8.09 21.00 -14.63
CA THR A 335 7.83 22.41 -14.98
C THR A 335 6.78 23.06 -14.10
N LYS A 336 5.79 22.29 -13.64
CA LYS A 336 4.71 22.76 -12.77
C LYS A 336 4.98 22.35 -11.33
N ALA A 337 4.83 23.29 -10.40
CA ALA A 337 4.78 22.97 -8.98
C ALA A 337 3.58 22.07 -8.65
N ILE A 338 3.65 21.41 -7.50
CA ILE A 338 2.55 20.65 -6.93
C ILE A 338 1.99 21.44 -5.76
N GLU A 339 0.67 21.67 -5.77
CA GLU A 339 -0.02 22.47 -4.76
C GLU A 339 -1.07 21.63 -4.03
N TRP A 340 -1.19 21.80 -2.72
CA TRP A 340 -2.23 21.15 -1.91
C TRP A 340 -2.54 21.95 -0.65
N GLU A 341 -3.69 21.68 -0.05
CA GLU A 341 -4.05 22.23 1.26
C GLU A 341 -3.81 21.19 2.35
N THR A 342 -3.42 21.67 3.53
CA THR A 342 -3.33 20.83 4.70
C THR A 342 -3.72 21.59 5.95
N SER A 343 -4.05 20.86 7.01
CA SER A 343 -4.45 21.44 8.28
C SER A 343 -3.95 20.58 9.42
N PHE A 344 -3.82 21.20 10.57
CA PHE A 344 -3.39 20.53 11.79
C PHE A 344 -4.11 21.14 12.98
N ALA A 345 -4.56 20.27 13.88
CA ALA A 345 -5.18 20.66 15.13
C ALA A 345 -4.44 20.06 16.30
N THR A 346 -4.61 20.69 17.45
CA THR A 346 -4.40 19.97 18.71
C THR A 346 -5.52 18.96 18.92
N PRO A 347 -5.20 17.74 19.39
CA PRO A 347 -6.19 16.86 19.96
C PRO A 347 -7.01 17.62 21.01
N LYS A 348 -8.33 17.45 20.99
CA LYS A 348 -9.23 18.03 22.00
C LYS A 348 -8.94 17.50 23.39
#